data_AF-A0AAV1L526-F1
#
_entry.id   AF-A0AAV1L526-F1
#
_cell.length_a   1.000
_cell.length_b   1.000
_cell.length_c   1.000
_cell.angle_alpha   90.00
_cell.angle_beta   90.00
_cell.angle_gamma   90.00
#
_symmetry.space_group_name_H-M   'P 1'
#
loop_
_entity.id
_entity.type
_entity.pdbx_description
1 polymer ?
#
loop_
_entity_poly.entity_id
_entity_poly.type
_entity_poly.pdbx_seq_one_letter_code
_entity_poly.pdbx_strand_id
1 'polypeptide(L)'
;MATVGVIHFIIIFVVLRLSFGKPDEHDINNRELCKMFSRNPFFGTELVVGKPWRVYYTWNVNLGSKCLDLIFKNATKTITQRIWSDMNEYLEHQPNWDAAALLMYVGTARHEALLFTDQGPAGSFVGVPNVAREGNIPPLRKSMTLLKFQMKLIRGKYLLVIDCITGAITLSARQRDVATSRSDIATAAADLELGKGYPACTKETNNHDY
;
A
#
# COMPACT_ATOMS: atom_id res chain seq x y z
N MET A 1 -10.38 -17.88 15.56
CA MET A 1 -11.34 -16.98 14.88
C MET A 1 -10.66 -15.65 14.55
N ALA A 2 -9.75 -15.62 13.56
CA ALA A 2 -8.96 -14.42 13.24
C ALA A 2 -8.66 -14.27 11.73
N THR A 3 -9.43 -14.92 10.86
CA THR A 3 -9.16 -14.98 9.41
C THR A 3 -10.07 -14.08 8.57
N VAL A 4 -11.23 -13.65 9.09
CA VAL A 4 -12.24 -12.95 8.27
C VAL A 4 -11.86 -11.50 7.94
N GLY A 5 -11.03 -10.86 8.77
CA GLY A 5 -10.81 -9.40 8.69
C GLY A 5 -9.62 -8.92 7.84
N VAL A 6 -8.73 -9.80 7.40
CA VAL A 6 -7.55 -9.43 6.56
C VAL A 6 -7.71 -10.01 5.15
N ILE A 7 -8.41 -11.13 5.03
CA ILE A 7 -8.94 -11.64 3.75
C ILE A 7 -9.72 -10.52 3.04
N HIS A 8 -10.51 -9.72 3.76
CA HIS A 8 -11.18 -8.56 3.16
C HIS A 8 -10.22 -7.53 2.58
N PHE A 9 -8.97 -7.35 3.00
CA PHE A 9 -8.15 -6.27 2.45
C PHE A 9 -7.68 -6.54 1.02
N ILE A 10 -7.44 -7.81 0.66
CA ILE A 10 -7.00 -8.16 -0.70
C ILE A 10 -8.11 -8.85 -1.50
N ILE A 11 -9.05 -9.52 -0.83
CA ILE A 11 -10.33 -9.89 -1.45
C ILE A 11 -11.16 -8.63 -1.76
N ILE A 12 -11.11 -7.53 -1.01
CA ILE A 12 -11.72 -6.26 -1.48
C ILE A 12 -10.97 -5.74 -2.72
N PHE A 13 -9.64 -5.83 -2.79
CA PHE A 13 -8.89 -5.44 -3.98
C PHE A 13 -9.18 -6.31 -5.23
N VAL A 14 -9.49 -7.60 -5.05
CA VAL A 14 -9.74 -8.56 -6.14
C VAL A 14 -11.24 -8.72 -6.46
N VAL A 15 -12.13 -8.73 -5.47
CA VAL A 15 -13.59 -8.85 -5.63
C VAL A 15 -14.22 -7.55 -6.09
N LEU A 16 -13.69 -6.37 -5.72
CA LEU A 16 -14.14 -5.11 -6.35
C LEU A 16 -13.88 -5.11 -7.87
N ARG A 17 -12.91 -5.89 -8.39
CA ARG A 17 -12.69 -5.97 -9.84
C ARG A 17 -13.55 -6.99 -10.57
N LEU A 18 -14.00 -8.06 -9.91
CA LEU A 18 -14.88 -9.04 -10.55
C LEU A 18 -16.32 -8.51 -10.73
N SER A 19 -16.70 -7.42 -10.05
CA SER A 19 -18.05 -6.85 -10.11
C SER A 19 -18.19 -5.54 -10.91
N PHE A 20 -17.11 -4.82 -11.23
CA PHE A 20 -17.21 -3.50 -11.88
C PHE A 20 -16.77 -3.53 -13.34
N GLY A 21 -17.76 -3.65 -14.22
CA GLY A 21 -17.64 -3.29 -15.62
C GLY A 21 -17.69 -1.76 -15.79
N LYS A 22 -16.87 -1.25 -16.75
CA LYS A 22 -16.66 0.17 -17.12
C LYS A 22 -16.10 1.07 -16.00
N PRO A 23 -15.22 2.04 -16.34
CA PRO A 23 -14.71 3.01 -15.38
C PRO A 23 -15.86 3.93 -14.92
N ASP A 24 -16.17 3.87 -13.64
CA ASP A 24 -17.17 4.72 -12.97
C ASP A 24 -16.62 6.12 -12.66
N GLU A 25 -17.49 7.06 -12.31
CA GLU A 25 -17.14 8.44 -11.90
C GLU A 25 -16.10 8.49 -10.74
N HIS A 26 -16.08 7.46 -9.88
CA HIS A 26 -15.08 7.29 -8.83
C HIS A 26 -13.65 7.04 -9.37
N ASP A 27 -13.49 6.41 -10.54
CA ASP A 27 -12.18 6.13 -11.13
C ASP A 27 -11.51 7.41 -11.67
N ILE A 28 -12.31 8.40 -12.08
CA ILE A 28 -11.82 9.71 -12.52
C ILE A 28 -11.26 10.50 -11.34
N ASN A 29 -11.92 10.46 -10.18
CA ASN A 29 -11.48 11.16 -8.97
C ASN A 29 -10.16 10.60 -8.41
N ASN A 30 -10.00 9.27 -8.41
CA ASN A 30 -8.78 8.61 -7.93
C ASN A 30 -7.54 8.98 -8.75
N ARG A 31 -7.69 9.12 -10.07
CA ARG A 31 -6.61 9.56 -10.96
C ARG A 31 -6.18 10.99 -10.67
N GLU A 32 -7.12 11.89 -10.42
CA GLU A 32 -6.81 13.28 -10.06
C GLU A 32 -6.13 13.37 -8.69
N LEU A 33 -6.57 12.59 -7.70
CA LEU A 33 -5.88 12.47 -6.41
C LEU A 33 -4.43 11.97 -6.60
N CYS A 34 -4.21 10.94 -7.40
CA CYS A 34 -2.86 10.46 -7.66
C CYS A 34 -1.98 11.49 -8.39
N LYS A 35 -2.53 12.24 -9.36
CA LYS A 35 -1.83 13.37 -9.99
C LYS A 35 -1.51 14.47 -8.99
N MET A 36 -2.37 14.73 -8.03
CA MET A 36 -2.11 15.71 -6.97
C MET A 36 -0.93 15.26 -6.11
N PHE A 37 -0.89 13.99 -5.69
CA PHE A 37 0.20 13.46 -4.86
C PHE A 37 1.53 13.31 -5.58
N SER A 38 1.49 13.18 -6.91
CA SER A 38 2.69 13.09 -7.73
C SER A 38 3.40 14.44 -7.89
N ARG A 39 2.75 15.55 -7.52
CA ARG A 39 3.35 16.90 -7.50
C ARG A 39 4.31 17.05 -6.33
N ASN A 40 5.46 17.68 -6.61
CA ASN A 40 6.55 17.92 -5.66
C ASN A 40 6.92 16.64 -4.90
N PRO A 41 7.39 15.60 -5.62
CA PRO A 41 7.68 14.32 -5.04
C PRO A 41 8.90 14.43 -4.13
N PHE A 42 8.72 14.11 -2.86
CA PHE A 42 9.83 13.86 -1.94
C PHE A 42 9.76 12.39 -1.53
N PHE A 43 10.60 11.57 -2.16
CA PHE A 43 10.64 10.13 -1.94
C PHE A 43 12.00 9.57 -2.35
N GLY A 44 12.56 8.69 -1.52
CA GLY A 44 13.73 7.86 -1.82
C GLY A 44 13.47 6.44 -1.30
N THR A 45 13.87 5.42 -2.06
CA THR A 45 13.61 4.01 -1.68
C THR A 45 14.38 3.65 -0.41
N GLU A 46 15.60 4.15 -0.27
CA GLU A 46 16.45 4.06 0.91
C GLU A 46 15.82 4.71 2.14
N LEU A 47 14.98 5.74 1.95
CA LEU A 47 14.29 6.44 3.02
C LEU A 47 13.06 5.71 3.54
N VAL A 48 12.64 4.60 2.93
CA VAL A 48 11.49 3.79 3.40
C VAL A 48 11.87 2.37 3.80
N VAL A 49 13.00 1.86 3.31
CA VAL A 49 13.49 0.51 3.64
C VAL A 49 13.95 0.41 5.10
N GLY A 50 13.85 -0.80 5.66
CA GLY A 50 14.52 -1.19 6.90
C GLY A 50 13.66 -1.23 8.16
N LYS A 51 12.81 -0.23 8.41
CA LYS A 51 11.91 -0.22 9.59
C LYS A 51 10.43 -0.24 9.19
N PRO A 52 9.56 -0.88 9.99
CA PRO A 52 8.12 -0.87 9.74
C PRO A 52 7.52 0.54 9.84
N TRP A 53 6.61 0.83 8.91
CA TRP A 53 5.77 2.02 8.88
C TRP A 53 4.38 1.67 9.36
N ARG A 54 4.01 2.09 10.57
CA ARG A 54 2.71 1.81 11.13
C ARG A 54 1.66 2.77 10.56
N VAL A 55 0.56 2.23 10.05
CA VAL A 55 -0.59 2.99 9.57
C VAL A 55 -1.40 3.49 10.75
N TYR A 56 -1.57 4.81 10.82
CA TYR A 56 -2.34 5.48 11.88
C TYR A 56 -3.58 6.20 11.36
N TYR A 57 -3.67 6.41 10.04
CA TYR A 57 -4.82 7.07 9.44
C TYR A 57 -5.03 6.57 8.02
N THR A 58 -6.28 6.46 7.59
CA THR A 58 -6.64 5.99 6.26
C THR A 58 -7.79 6.79 5.65
N TRP A 59 -7.85 6.86 4.33
CA TRP A 59 -8.99 7.39 3.57
C TRP A 59 -9.49 6.32 2.60
N ASN A 60 -10.81 6.35 2.34
CA ASN A 60 -11.54 5.39 1.49
C ASN A 60 -11.52 3.93 1.97
N VAL A 61 -10.83 3.64 3.08
CA VAL A 61 -10.82 2.34 3.75
C VAL A 61 -10.84 2.55 5.25
N ASN A 62 -11.66 1.79 5.97
CA ASN A 62 -11.74 1.83 7.44
C ASN A 62 -11.11 0.57 8.06
N LEU A 63 -9.96 0.74 8.72
CA LEU A 63 -9.25 -0.35 9.41
C LEU A 63 -9.80 -0.65 10.82
N GLY A 64 -10.68 0.21 11.35
CA GLY A 64 -11.13 0.17 12.73
C GLY A 64 -9.94 0.24 13.71
N SER A 65 -9.95 -0.63 14.72
CA SER A 65 -8.90 -0.68 15.74
C SER A 65 -7.66 -1.49 15.35
N LYS A 66 -7.58 -1.99 14.12
CA LYS A 66 -6.44 -2.79 13.66
C LYS A 66 -5.21 -1.91 13.45
N CYS A 67 -4.06 -2.43 13.86
CA CYS A 67 -2.76 -1.86 13.51
C CYS A 67 -2.21 -2.62 12.30
N LEU A 68 -1.84 -1.89 11.26
CA LEU A 68 -1.26 -2.44 10.06
C LEU A 68 0.10 -1.79 9.84
N ASP A 69 1.10 -2.60 9.51
CA ASP A 69 2.46 -2.13 9.29
C ASP A 69 2.83 -2.34 7.81
N LEU A 70 3.41 -1.33 7.18
CA LEU A 70 4.02 -1.43 5.87
C LEU A 70 5.52 -1.67 6.04
N ILE A 71 6.05 -2.71 5.42
CA ILE A 71 7.48 -3.05 5.51
C ILE A 71 8.05 -3.09 4.10
N PHE A 72 9.12 -2.33 3.87
CA PHE A 72 9.78 -2.25 2.59
C PHE A 72 11.15 -2.93 2.64
N LYS A 73 11.44 -3.74 1.62
CA LYS A 73 12.74 -4.32 1.35
C LYS A 73 13.17 -3.99 -0.07
N ASN A 74 14.47 -3.92 -0.31
CA ASN A 74 14.96 -3.86 -1.68
C ASN A 74 14.58 -5.13 -2.44
N ALA A 75 14.14 -4.98 -3.69
CA ALA A 75 13.93 -6.10 -4.58
C ALA A 75 15.28 -6.73 -4.94
N THR A 76 15.43 -8.02 -4.69
CA THR A 76 16.58 -8.81 -5.11
C THR A 76 16.19 -9.69 -6.29
N LYS A 77 17.17 -10.16 -7.08
CA LYS A 77 16.90 -11.11 -8.18
C LYS A 77 16.10 -12.33 -7.71
N THR A 78 16.42 -12.87 -6.54
CA THR A 78 15.69 -13.99 -5.94
C THR A 78 14.24 -13.64 -5.60
N ILE A 79 13.99 -12.46 -5.03
CA ILE A 79 12.63 -11.98 -4.74
C ILE A 79 11.83 -11.83 -6.04
N THR A 80 12.42 -11.18 -7.04
CA THR A 80 11.80 -10.93 -8.35
C THR A 80 11.47 -12.24 -9.06
N GLN A 81 12.41 -13.19 -9.12
CA GLN A 81 12.19 -14.49 -9.75
C GLN A 81 11.09 -15.30 -9.07
N ARG A 82 11.05 -15.28 -7.73
CA ARG A 82 9.98 -15.95 -6.97
C ARG A 82 8.61 -15.36 -7.31
N ILE A 83 8.47 -14.03 -7.26
CA ILE A 83 7.17 -13.39 -7.55
C ILE A 83 6.79 -13.56 -9.03
N TRP A 84 7.77 -13.56 -9.94
CA TRP A 84 7.53 -13.92 -11.33
C TRP A 84 6.98 -15.34 -11.45
N SER A 85 7.61 -16.32 -10.79
CA SER A 85 7.13 -17.71 -10.79
C SER A 85 5.73 -17.85 -10.20
N ASP A 86 5.40 -17.06 -9.18
CA ASP A 86 4.10 -17.08 -8.53
C ASP A 86 3.00 -16.44 -9.40
N MET A 87 3.32 -15.39 -10.17
CA MET A 87 2.32 -14.49 -10.75
C MET A 87 2.31 -14.38 -12.28
N ASN A 88 3.33 -14.84 -13.00
CA ASN A 88 3.49 -14.56 -14.44
C ASN A 88 2.28 -14.97 -15.31
N GLU A 89 1.62 -16.10 -15.01
CA GLU A 89 0.47 -16.61 -15.76
C GLU A 89 -0.84 -15.87 -15.44
N TYR A 90 -0.89 -15.19 -14.30
CA TYR A 90 -2.10 -14.56 -13.77
C TYR A 90 -2.23 -13.10 -14.17
N LEU A 91 -1.11 -12.45 -14.51
CA LEU A 91 -1.09 -11.05 -14.90
C LEU A 91 -1.64 -10.83 -16.32
N GLU A 92 -2.54 -9.86 -16.46
CA GLU A 92 -3.04 -9.39 -17.76
C GLU A 92 -1.93 -8.77 -18.60
N HIS A 93 -1.08 -7.97 -17.95
CA HIS A 93 0.05 -7.26 -18.54
C HIS A 93 1.30 -7.53 -17.70
N GLN A 94 2.43 -7.82 -18.36
CA GLN A 94 3.70 -8.03 -17.69
C GLN A 94 4.37 -6.68 -17.38
N PRO A 95 4.87 -6.44 -16.15
CA PRO A 95 5.72 -5.29 -15.88
C PRO A 95 7.11 -5.51 -16.49
N ASN A 96 7.92 -4.46 -16.51
CA ASN A 96 9.36 -4.60 -16.74
C ASN A 96 10.01 -5.23 -15.50
N TRP A 97 10.27 -6.54 -15.54
CA TRP A 97 10.79 -7.28 -14.39
C TRP A 97 12.17 -6.81 -13.90
N ASP A 98 12.97 -6.24 -14.79
CA ASP A 98 14.29 -5.69 -14.45
C ASP A 98 14.20 -4.33 -13.71
N ALA A 99 13.03 -3.68 -13.75
CA ALA A 99 12.76 -2.43 -13.04
C ALA A 99 12.22 -2.65 -11.61
N ALA A 100 12.28 -3.88 -11.09
CA ALA A 100 11.84 -4.19 -9.73
C ALA A 100 12.73 -3.44 -8.72
N ALA A 101 12.10 -2.68 -7.82
CA ALA A 101 12.82 -1.82 -6.88
C ALA A 101 12.55 -2.18 -5.42
N LEU A 102 11.29 -2.40 -5.05
CA LEU A 102 10.90 -2.65 -3.67
C LEU A 102 9.95 -3.84 -3.54
N LEU A 103 10.11 -4.63 -2.51
CA LEU A 103 9.08 -5.53 -2.02
C LEU A 103 8.39 -4.87 -0.82
N MET A 104 7.08 -4.66 -0.94
CA MET A 104 6.24 -4.13 0.12
C MET A 104 5.45 -5.26 0.77
N TYR A 105 5.50 -5.35 2.09
CA TYR A 105 4.59 -6.18 2.90
C TYR A 105 3.55 -5.32 3.60
N VAL A 106 2.33 -5.83 3.71
CA VAL A 106 1.18 -5.13 4.28
C VAL A 106 0.61 -5.95 5.44
N GLY A 107 0.94 -5.59 6.67
CA GLY A 107 0.55 -6.35 7.87
C GLY A 107 1.31 -7.67 7.99
N THR A 108 0.65 -8.79 7.67
CA THR A 108 1.33 -10.10 7.74
C THR A 108 2.22 -10.32 6.53
N ALA A 109 3.29 -11.11 6.68
CA ALA A 109 4.25 -11.38 5.60
C ALA A 109 3.66 -12.10 4.36
N ARG A 110 2.38 -12.50 4.39
CA ARG A 110 1.69 -13.13 3.25
C ARG A 110 1.09 -12.12 2.27
N HIS A 111 0.87 -10.89 2.70
CA HIS A 111 0.35 -9.82 1.86
C HIS A 111 1.53 -9.02 1.33
N GLU A 112 1.98 -9.36 0.13
CA GLU A 112 3.16 -8.74 -0.48
C GLU A 112 2.89 -8.24 -1.90
N ALA A 113 3.51 -7.12 -2.25
CA ALA A 113 3.49 -6.57 -3.59
C ALA A 113 4.91 -6.22 -4.04
N LEU A 114 5.31 -6.67 -5.22
CA LEU A 114 6.55 -6.26 -5.85
C LEU A 114 6.32 -4.96 -6.61
N LEU A 115 7.09 -3.94 -6.28
CA LEU A 115 6.98 -2.59 -6.80
C LEU A 115 8.09 -2.33 -7.81
N PHE A 116 7.68 -1.86 -8.98
CA PHE A 116 8.53 -1.52 -10.12
C PHE A 116 8.53 -0.01 -10.29
N THR A 117 9.70 0.58 -10.53
CA THR A 117 9.78 2.02 -10.84
C THR A 117 8.99 2.31 -12.10
N ASP A 118 8.03 3.23 -12.01
CA ASP A 118 7.33 3.77 -13.16
C ASP A 118 8.17 4.90 -13.81
N GLN A 119 7.90 5.27 -15.06
CA GLN A 119 8.52 6.45 -15.71
C GLN A 119 7.98 7.79 -15.15
N GLY A 120 7.32 7.74 -13.99
CA GLY A 120 6.71 8.89 -13.34
C GLY A 120 7.66 9.63 -12.38
N PRO A 121 7.13 10.61 -11.63
CA PRO A 121 7.88 11.28 -10.56
C PRO A 121 8.35 10.31 -9.47
N ALA A 122 9.30 10.75 -8.66
CA ALA A 122 9.79 9.95 -7.52
C ALA A 122 8.62 9.49 -6.63
N GLY A 123 8.66 8.23 -6.22
CA GLY A 123 7.58 7.59 -5.46
C GLY A 123 6.42 7.04 -6.32
N SER A 124 6.45 7.17 -7.65
CA SER A 124 5.52 6.44 -8.52
C SER A 124 5.98 5.00 -8.73
N PHE A 125 5.08 4.04 -8.47
CA PHE A 125 5.34 2.62 -8.68
C PHE A 125 4.20 1.92 -9.39
N VAL A 126 4.54 0.92 -10.18
CA VAL A 126 3.62 -0.14 -10.60
C VAL A 126 3.80 -1.33 -9.67
N GLY A 127 2.73 -1.97 -9.24
CA GLY A 127 2.77 -3.06 -8.26
C GLY A 127 2.19 -4.37 -8.77
N VAL A 128 2.90 -5.47 -8.56
CA VAL A 128 2.38 -6.84 -8.72
C VAL A 128 2.00 -7.37 -7.34
N PRO A 129 0.70 -7.50 -6.99
CA PRO A 129 0.28 -8.16 -5.76
C PRO A 129 0.46 -9.68 -5.89
N ASN A 130 1.10 -10.31 -4.90
CA ASN A 130 1.31 -11.77 -4.89
C ASN A 130 0.13 -12.52 -4.28
N VAL A 131 -1.00 -12.54 -4.99
CA VAL A 131 -2.23 -13.19 -4.50
C VAL A 131 -2.16 -14.72 -4.50
N ALA A 132 -1.22 -15.31 -5.25
CA ALA A 132 -1.02 -16.75 -5.31
C ALA A 132 -0.64 -17.36 -3.93
N ARG A 133 -0.10 -16.55 -3.01
CA ARG A 133 0.26 -16.97 -1.65
C ARG A 133 -0.84 -16.73 -0.61
N GLU A 134 -1.92 -16.08 -0.99
CA GLU A 134 -2.99 -15.69 -0.07
C GLU A 134 -4.15 -16.69 -0.02
N GLY A 135 -4.41 -17.37 -1.14
CA GLY A 135 -5.55 -18.26 -1.30
C GLY A 135 -5.18 -19.72 -1.39
N ASN A 136 -6.14 -20.59 -1.05
CA ASN A 136 -6.09 -22.01 -1.42
C ASN A 136 -6.45 -22.24 -2.90
N ILE A 137 -7.01 -21.21 -3.56
CA ILE A 137 -7.47 -21.27 -4.95
C ILE A 137 -6.66 -20.23 -5.73
N PRO A 138 -5.89 -20.64 -6.75
CA PRO A 138 -5.14 -19.71 -7.57
C PRO A 138 -6.10 -18.82 -8.39
N PRO A 139 -5.70 -17.57 -8.71
CA PRO A 139 -6.50 -16.71 -9.57
C PRO A 139 -6.58 -17.29 -10.99
N LEU A 140 -7.53 -16.79 -11.77
CA LEU A 140 -7.64 -17.15 -13.18
C LEU A 140 -6.44 -16.60 -13.96
N ARG A 141 -6.05 -17.30 -15.04
CA ARG A 141 -4.99 -16.80 -15.93
C ARG A 141 -5.40 -15.48 -16.54
N LYS A 142 -4.45 -14.54 -16.62
CA LYS A 142 -4.64 -13.19 -17.17
C LYS A 142 -5.86 -12.45 -16.59
N SER A 143 -6.11 -12.55 -15.29
CA SER A 143 -7.20 -11.83 -14.61
C SER A 143 -6.72 -10.76 -13.63
N MET A 144 -5.40 -10.64 -13.45
CA MET A 144 -4.81 -9.74 -12.47
C MET A 144 -4.21 -8.53 -13.18
N THR A 145 -4.74 -7.35 -12.91
CA THR A 145 -4.13 -6.08 -13.32
C THR A 145 -3.05 -5.67 -12.32
N LEU A 146 -2.03 -4.97 -12.83
CA LEU A 146 -1.03 -4.28 -12.04
C LEU A 146 -1.64 -3.11 -11.24
N LEU A 147 -1.24 -2.98 -9.99
CA LEU A 147 -1.59 -1.83 -9.15
C LEU A 147 -0.75 -0.62 -9.55
N LYS A 148 -1.22 0.59 -9.23
CA LYS A 148 -0.44 1.81 -9.40
C LYS A 148 -0.40 2.56 -8.08
N PHE A 149 0.79 2.81 -7.58
CA PHE A 149 1.00 3.50 -6.31
C PHE A 149 1.66 4.84 -6.52
N GLN A 150 1.26 5.82 -5.70
CA GLN A 150 2.07 7.00 -5.45
C GLN A 150 2.45 7.02 -3.96
N MET A 151 3.73 7.20 -3.70
CA MET A 151 4.30 7.29 -2.37
C MET A 151 4.97 8.64 -2.17
N LYS A 152 4.81 9.20 -0.97
CA LYS A 152 5.38 10.51 -0.63
C LYS A 152 5.75 10.57 0.84
N LEU A 153 6.94 11.09 1.12
CA LEU A 153 7.35 11.44 2.48
C LEU A 153 6.91 12.87 2.79
N ILE A 154 6.13 13.01 3.86
CA ILE A 154 5.66 14.30 4.35
C ILE A 154 6.57 14.73 5.49
N ARG A 155 7.27 15.86 5.29
CA ARG A 155 8.24 16.43 6.24
C ARG A 155 9.31 15.41 6.70
N GLY A 156 9.60 14.40 5.87
CA GLY A 156 10.52 13.29 6.20
C GLY A 156 10.07 12.36 7.34
N LYS A 157 8.90 12.60 7.94
CA LYS A 157 8.43 11.90 9.16
C LYS A 157 7.31 10.90 8.87
N TYR A 158 6.43 11.23 7.93
CA TYR A 158 5.27 10.40 7.60
C TYR A 158 5.37 9.89 6.18
N LEU A 159 4.99 8.64 5.98
CA LEU A 159 4.86 8.04 4.67
C LEU A 159 3.39 7.99 4.29
N LEU A 160 3.07 8.69 3.22
CA LEU A 160 1.80 8.61 2.53
C LEU A 160 1.91 7.59 1.40
N VAL A 161 0.96 6.67 1.32
CA VAL A 161 0.81 5.72 0.20
C VAL A 161 -0.62 5.80 -0.30
N ILE A 162 -0.79 6.04 -1.59
CA ILE A 162 -2.07 5.94 -2.30
C ILE A 162 -1.99 4.83 -3.35
N ASP A 163 -3.01 3.98 -3.40
CA ASP A 163 -3.31 3.17 -4.57
C ASP A 163 -4.21 3.99 -5.52
N CYS A 164 -3.69 4.29 -6.71
CA CYS A 164 -4.35 5.10 -7.71
C CYS A 164 -5.56 4.43 -8.37
N ILE A 165 -5.69 3.10 -8.21
CA ILE A 165 -6.80 2.36 -8.78
C ILE A 165 -7.98 2.39 -7.80
N THR A 166 -7.76 1.96 -6.56
CA THR A 166 -8.84 1.92 -5.55
C THR A 166 -9.08 3.25 -4.85
N GLY A 167 -8.13 4.17 -4.91
CA GLY A 167 -8.16 5.41 -4.14
C GLY A 167 -7.89 5.20 -2.65
N ALA A 168 -7.44 4.02 -2.22
CA ALA A 168 -7.08 3.76 -0.84
C ALA A 168 -5.84 4.57 -0.46
N ILE A 169 -5.94 5.38 0.60
CA ILE A 169 -4.84 6.23 1.08
C ILE A 169 -4.50 5.84 2.51
N THR A 170 -3.21 5.77 2.81
CA THR A 170 -2.69 5.51 4.15
C THR A 170 -1.68 6.57 4.54
N LEU A 171 -1.76 7.04 5.79
CA LEU A 171 -0.73 7.84 6.45
C LEU A 171 -0.08 7.00 7.54
N SER A 172 1.23 6.86 7.44
CA SER A 172 2.01 5.99 8.32
C SER A 172 3.23 6.71 8.89
N ALA A 173 3.73 6.22 10.02
CA ALA A 173 4.96 6.71 10.65
C ALA A 173 5.86 5.55 11.07
N ARG A 174 7.17 5.78 11.12
CA ARG A 174 8.14 4.75 11.56
C ARG A 174 7.87 4.35 13.01
N GLN A 175 7.82 3.04 13.26
CA GLN A 175 7.80 2.56 14.63
C GLN A 175 9.11 2.95 15.34
N ARG A 176 8.99 3.52 16.54
CA ARG A 176 10.08 3.79 17.52
C ARG A 176 11.02 4.97 17.23
N ASP A 177 10.99 5.59 16.04
CA ASP A 177 11.89 6.72 15.74
C ASP A 177 11.31 8.08 16.13
N VAL A 178 10.00 8.17 16.31
CA VAL A 178 9.35 9.39 16.75
C VAL A 178 8.32 9.07 17.81
N ALA A 179 8.35 9.79 18.93
CA ALA A 179 7.21 9.94 19.82
C ALA A 179 6.05 10.53 19.00
N THR A 180 5.35 9.65 18.30
CA THR A 180 4.29 10.02 17.38
C THR A 180 3.04 10.12 18.20
N SER A 181 2.74 11.33 18.67
CA SER A 181 1.50 11.60 19.38
C SER A 181 0.32 11.42 18.41
N ARG A 182 -0.86 11.07 18.93
CA ARG A 182 -2.08 11.02 18.10
C ARG A 182 -2.43 12.40 17.53
N SER A 183 -2.17 13.47 18.27
CA SER A 183 -2.36 14.85 17.81
C SER A 183 -1.46 15.20 16.64
N ASP A 184 -0.21 14.73 16.65
CA ASP A 184 0.73 14.93 15.53
C ASP A 184 0.20 14.28 14.25
N ILE A 185 -0.31 13.03 14.35
CA ILE A 185 -0.90 12.32 13.21
C ILE A 185 -2.16 13.02 12.73
N ALA A 186 -3.03 13.44 13.64
CA ALA A 186 -4.27 14.13 13.28
C ALA A 186 -3.98 15.47 12.58
N THR A 187 -2.98 16.21 13.05
CA THR A 187 -2.53 17.47 12.43
C THR A 187 -1.95 17.18 11.04
N ALA A 188 -1.05 16.20 10.92
CA ALA A 188 -0.49 15.81 9.63
C ALA A 188 -1.55 15.32 8.64
N ALA A 189 -2.59 14.63 9.12
CA ALA A 189 -3.72 14.20 8.29
C ALA A 189 -4.60 15.38 7.84
N ALA A 190 -4.83 16.37 8.71
CA ALA A 190 -5.59 17.58 8.39
C ALA A 190 -4.87 18.45 7.35
N ASP A 191 -3.53 18.58 7.47
CA ASP A 191 -2.68 19.34 6.53
C ASP A 191 -2.70 18.79 5.09
N LEU A 192 -3.17 17.56 4.88
CA LEU A 192 -3.27 16.96 3.54
C LEU A 192 -4.56 17.35 2.80
N GLU A 193 -5.53 17.97 3.49
CA GLU A 193 -6.79 18.45 2.90
C GLU A 193 -7.61 17.38 2.16
N LEU A 194 -7.48 16.11 2.55
CA LEU A 194 -8.15 14.96 1.90
C LEU A 194 -9.58 14.71 2.39
N GLY A 195 -10.13 15.64 3.16
CA GLY A 195 -11.42 15.47 3.84
C GLY A 195 -11.36 14.44 4.98
N LYS A 196 -12.53 13.91 5.34
CA LYS A 196 -12.70 13.04 6.50
C LYS A 196 -12.17 11.63 6.21
N GLY A 197 -11.15 11.19 6.95
CA GLY A 197 -10.70 9.80 6.96
C GLY A 197 -11.01 9.09 8.27
N TYR A 198 -10.32 7.98 8.48
CA TYR A 198 -10.52 7.07 9.61
C TYR A 198 -9.20 6.90 10.38
N PRO A 199 -9.18 7.22 11.68
CA PRO A 199 -8.07 6.84 12.54
C PRO A 199 -7.92 5.31 12.57
N ALA A 200 -6.68 4.84 12.49
CA ALA A 200 -6.29 3.44 12.63
C ALA A 200 -5.38 3.25 13.84
N CYS A 201 -5.19 2.00 14.27
CA CYS A 201 -4.34 1.65 15.41
C CYS A 201 -4.66 2.48 16.68
N THR A 202 -5.95 2.63 17.00
CA THR A 202 -6.46 3.47 18.10
C THR A 202 -6.51 2.76 19.46
N LYS A 203 -6.08 1.51 19.56
CA LYS A 203 -5.91 0.87 20.87
C LYS A 203 -4.67 1.46 21.53
N GLU A 204 -4.84 2.04 22.72
CA GLU A 204 -3.70 2.38 23.57
C GLU A 204 -2.98 1.09 23.93
N THR A 205 -1.70 0.99 23.59
CA THR A 205 -0.83 0.02 24.23
C THR A 205 -0.58 0.52 25.65
N ASN A 206 -1.52 0.23 26.55
CA ASN A 206 -1.15 0.11 27.96
C ASN A 206 -0.26 -1.13 28.04
N ASN A 207 1.04 -0.93 27.87
CA ASN A 207 2.09 -1.84 28.35
C ASN A 207 3.31 -0.95 28.61
N HIS A 208 3.28 -0.30 29.78
CA HIS A 208 4.40 -0.47 30.69
C HIS A 208 4.53 -1.98 30.88
N ASP A 209 5.54 -2.59 30.27
CA ASP A 209 6.20 -3.75 30.83
C ASP A 209 7.59 -3.81 30.20
N TYR A 210 8.56 -3.85 31.12
CA TYR A 210 10.00 -3.80 30.93
C TYR A 210 10.54 -4.98 30.13
#